data_AF-A0AAV4EW54-F1
#
_entry.id   AF-A0AAV4EW54-F1
#
_cell.length_a   1.000
_cell.length_b   1.000
_cell.length_c   1.000
_cell.angle_alpha   90.00
_cell.angle_beta   90.00
_cell.angle_gamma   90.00
#
_symmetry.space_group_name_H-M   'P 1'
#
loop_
_entity.id
_entity.type
_entity.pdbx_description
1 polymer ?
#
loop_
_entity_poly.entity_id
_entity_poly.type
_entity_poly.pdbx_seq_one_letter_code
_entity_poly.pdbx_strand_id
1 'polypeptide(L)'
;MHMFPPEHYLCGRTLFFEYNEQLVLDCLDFLRPQGMLVLLFNKSYSNMVNMAEEPWHGARYKCQDFDSPLISKLNNLGLNPDLSVPDPNPYIATNFSLVKAKKSTLYPVVVMNEASCRVWYKKDNNFFLPNAFIHFNLISSTLSKSYENVALSDVFLTLLLQFLTETLHNATLAGYEYSVEGSPEGIVFVIGGYSEKIKVVTKDTIHALQSLEVDEECFKSVVSHLKQVYIDALLNPLECARAVRYSLLENKDPSLLERFEQMDDLRFPKLLDYIEEFYQTLFVEALVTGNLSLKDAVEVGGMLKKLVKKPLAEKDFPKPSVMELPEGDFKCLIPAINKEDTNSCVMHYFQQGPGTFLSACLNDTLAALMTEPLFNNLRTKHQLGYSVFCQPAAIHAITGFVIVVESQANKFSMEYIDDLMNKFLKDFEKTLENLPLDKVNSVIESQASQLSSEDGDLYGEATRFWHEIATGAYVFDRPDQQRLAMDLVTRESLLEWLRLMTTDKRRKLTLMVEGCTRNNCKTTAPPTAQPLENIKSLMKNLRTCPVNNWETSQSVAKNSRQAAVHHQSQDHGQILITNLCDFKSKLKVLPYHVTRE
;
A
#
# COMPACT_ATOMS: atom_id res chain seq x y z
N MET A 1 -3.61 -7.35 -33.69
CA MET A 1 -3.47 -7.45 -35.15
C MET A 1 -4.06 -8.71 -35.76
N HIS A 2 -4.18 -9.85 -35.05
CA HIS A 2 -4.78 -11.08 -35.61
C HIS A 2 -6.31 -11.18 -35.54
N MET A 3 -6.98 -10.36 -34.72
CA MET A 3 -8.43 -10.45 -34.47
C MET A 3 -9.27 -9.38 -35.19
N PHE A 4 -8.62 -8.38 -35.78
CA PHE A 4 -9.29 -7.24 -36.42
C PHE A 4 -8.68 -7.03 -37.79
N PRO A 5 -9.40 -6.43 -38.75
CA PRO A 5 -8.80 -5.96 -39.98
C PRO A 5 -7.84 -4.77 -39.70
N PRO A 6 -6.88 -4.48 -40.60
CA PRO A 6 -5.85 -3.46 -40.40
C PRO A 6 -6.38 -2.08 -39.98
N GLU A 7 -7.48 -1.64 -40.57
CA GLU A 7 -8.15 -0.37 -40.29
C GLU A 7 -8.66 -0.26 -38.83
N HIS A 8 -8.86 -1.40 -38.15
CA HIS A 8 -9.37 -1.45 -36.78
C HIS A 8 -8.31 -1.89 -35.76
N TYR A 9 -7.01 -1.90 -36.10
CA TYR A 9 -5.97 -2.30 -35.16
C TYR A 9 -5.91 -1.45 -33.89
N LEU A 10 -6.23 -0.16 -33.99
CA LEU A 10 -6.22 0.76 -32.84
C LEU A 10 -7.57 0.79 -32.11
N CYS A 11 -8.69 0.68 -32.84
CA CYS A 11 -10.01 0.97 -32.29
C CYS A 11 -10.93 -0.26 -32.15
N GLY A 12 -10.61 -1.39 -32.78
CA GLY A 12 -11.51 -2.54 -32.88
C GLY A 12 -11.86 -3.19 -31.54
N ARG A 13 -11.04 -2.99 -30.51
CA ARG A 13 -11.35 -3.44 -29.13
C ARG A 13 -12.20 -2.46 -28.34
N THR A 14 -12.40 -1.23 -28.82
CA THR A 14 -12.97 -0.12 -28.04
C THR A 14 -14.26 0.40 -28.66
N LEU A 15 -14.34 0.50 -29.99
CA LEU A 15 -15.51 1.02 -30.68
C LEU A 15 -16.53 -0.09 -30.95
N PHE A 16 -17.79 0.25 -30.78
CA PHE A 16 -18.92 -0.54 -31.27
C PHE A 16 -19.36 0.06 -32.62
N PHE A 17 -19.44 -0.77 -33.66
CA PHE A 17 -19.69 -0.30 -35.02
C PHE A 17 -21.15 -0.39 -35.44
N GLU A 18 -21.80 -1.52 -35.15
CA GLU A 18 -23.18 -1.80 -35.57
C GLU A 18 -23.99 -2.35 -34.39
N TYR A 19 -25.21 -1.83 -34.22
CA TYR A 19 -26.18 -2.41 -33.31
C TYR A 19 -26.98 -3.49 -34.05
N ASN A 20 -27.00 -4.70 -33.49
CA ASN A 20 -27.75 -5.83 -34.05
C ASN A 20 -28.65 -6.44 -32.96
N GLU A 21 -29.93 -6.05 -32.98
CA GLU A 21 -30.93 -6.51 -32.02
C GLU A 21 -31.11 -8.03 -32.06
N GLN A 22 -31.15 -8.64 -33.26
CA GLN A 22 -31.35 -10.08 -33.40
C GLN A 22 -30.19 -10.85 -32.77
N LEU A 23 -28.95 -10.40 -32.97
CA LEU A 23 -27.78 -11.04 -32.34
C LEU A 23 -27.84 -10.97 -30.81
N VAL A 24 -28.32 -9.84 -30.25
CA VAL A 24 -28.52 -9.72 -28.80
C VAL A 24 -29.57 -10.73 -28.33
N LEU A 25 -30.71 -10.85 -29.03
CA LEU A 25 -31.75 -11.83 -28.72
C LEU A 25 -31.24 -13.28 -28.82
N ASP A 26 -30.48 -13.60 -29.87
CA ASP A 26 -29.87 -14.92 -30.08
C ASP A 26 -28.89 -15.27 -28.94
N CYS A 27 -28.09 -14.30 -28.48
CA CYS A 27 -27.20 -14.47 -27.33
C CYS A 27 -27.98 -14.69 -26.03
N LEU A 28 -29.05 -13.91 -25.80
CA LEU A 28 -29.92 -14.07 -24.63
C LEU A 28 -30.62 -15.44 -24.62
N ASP A 29 -30.92 -16.01 -25.79
CA ASP A 29 -31.50 -17.34 -25.92
C ASP A 29 -30.59 -18.47 -25.43
N PHE A 30 -29.28 -18.25 -25.32
CA PHE A 30 -28.35 -19.20 -24.68
C PHE A 30 -28.36 -19.10 -23.15
N LEU A 31 -28.80 -17.98 -22.57
CA LEU A 31 -28.84 -17.76 -21.12
C LEU A 31 -30.07 -18.43 -20.47
N ARG A 32 -30.23 -19.73 -20.71
CA ARG A 32 -31.31 -20.57 -20.19
C ARG A 32 -30.78 -21.54 -19.13
N PRO A 33 -31.61 -22.00 -18.18
CA PRO A 33 -31.19 -22.94 -17.13
C PRO A 33 -30.49 -24.20 -17.64
N GLN A 34 -30.79 -24.66 -18.85
CA GLN A 34 -30.22 -25.86 -19.47
C GLN A 34 -28.74 -25.70 -19.88
N GLY A 35 -28.30 -24.46 -20.15
CA GLY A 35 -26.90 -24.15 -20.49
C GLY A 35 -26.06 -23.73 -19.28
N MET A 36 -26.65 -23.74 -18.09
CA MET A 36 -26.04 -23.21 -16.88
C MET A 36 -24.98 -24.16 -16.29
N LEU A 37 -23.80 -23.61 -15.98
CA LEU A 37 -22.80 -24.25 -15.13
C LEU A 37 -22.63 -23.39 -13.87
N VAL A 38 -22.91 -23.97 -12.69
CA VAL A 38 -22.72 -23.28 -11.41
C VAL A 38 -21.51 -23.87 -10.70
N LEU A 39 -20.56 -23.00 -10.34
CA LEU A 39 -19.41 -23.35 -9.51
C LEU A 39 -19.63 -22.81 -8.10
N LEU A 40 -19.70 -23.70 -7.11
CA LEU A 40 -19.90 -23.32 -5.71
C LEU A 40 -18.59 -23.52 -4.93
N PHE A 41 -18.09 -22.44 -4.34
CA PHE A 41 -16.89 -22.46 -3.52
C PHE A 41 -17.26 -22.17 -2.07
N ASN A 42 -17.09 -23.14 -1.18
CA ASN A 42 -17.28 -22.95 0.25
C ASN A 42 -16.45 -23.98 1.03
N LYS A 43 -15.82 -23.55 2.13
CA LYS A 43 -15.09 -24.45 3.04
C LYS A 43 -16.00 -25.53 3.64
N SER A 44 -17.31 -25.29 3.77
CA SER A 44 -18.28 -26.28 4.23
C SER A 44 -18.33 -27.55 3.36
N TYR A 45 -17.93 -27.45 2.09
CA TYR A 45 -17.87 -28.60 1.17
C TYR A 45 -16.64 -29.50 1.37
N SER A 46 -15.67 -29.11 2.20
CA SER A 46 -14.41 -29.87 2.40
C SER A 46 -14.62 -31.29 2.96
N ASN A 47 -15.77 -31.52 3.58
CA ASN A 47 -16.14 -32.78 4.24
C ASN A 47 -17.10 -33.62 3.39
N MET A 48 -17.41 -33.20 2.17
CA MET A 48 -18.25 -34.00 1.28
C MET A 48 -17.53 -35.30 0.91
N VAL A 49 -18.30 -36.39 0.89
CA VAL A 49 -17.82 -37.69 0.44
C VAL A 49 -17.77 -37.77 -1.08
N ASN A 50 -16.84 -38.58 -1.59
CA ASN A 50 -16.65 -38.87 -3.02
C ASN A 50 -16.33 -37.63 -3.86
N MET A 51 -15.46 -36.76 -3.33
CA MET A 51 -14.89 -35.67 -4.12
C MET A 51 -13.78 -36.21 -5.03
N ALA A 52 -13.74 -35.72 -6.26
CA ALA A 52 -12.61 -35.89 -7.16
C ALA A 52 -11.49 -34.91 -6.77
N GLU A 53 -10.28 -35.19 -7.24
CA GLU A 53 -9.10 -34.36 -7.02
C GLU A 53 -8.52 -33.96 -8.39
N GLU A 54 -8.35 -32.66 -8.59
CA GLU A 54 -7.72 -32.13 -9.79
C GLU A 54 -6.21 -32.49 -9.79
N PRO A 55 -5.67 -33.12 -10.86
CA PRO A 55 -4.32 -33.71 -10.86
C PRO A 55 -3.14 -32.78 -10.57
N TRP A 56 -3.24 -31.48 -10.89
CA TRP A 56 -2.09 -30.56 -10.85
C TRP A 56 -1.97 -29.80 -9.53
N HIS A 57 -3.09 -29.32 -9.01
CA HIS A 57 -3.16 -28.51 -7.79
C HIS A 57 -3.78 -29.25 -6.61
N GLY A 58 -4.32 -30.46 -6.81
CA GLY A 58 -5.00 -31.21 -5.76
C GLY A 58 -6.33 -30.60 -5.33
N ALA A 59 -6.91 -29.72 -6.16
CA ALA A 59 -8.17 -29.06 -5.84
C ALA A 59 -9.27 -30.12 -5.77
N ARG A 60 -9.89 -30.27 -4.58
CA ARG A 60 -10.98 -31.21 -4.39
C ARG A 60 -12.28 -30.61 -4.89
N TYR A 61 -13.00 -31.32 -5.73
CA TYR A 61 -14.28 -30.87 -6.28
C TYR A 61 -15.29 -32.01 -6.41
N LYS A 62 -16.55 -31.66 -6.64
CA LYS A 62 -17.61 -32.61 -6.96
C LYS A 62 -18.51 -32.02 -8.02
N CYS A 63 -18.76 -32.78 -9.08
CA CYS A 63 -19.74 -32.41 -10.10
C CYS A 63 -21.05 -33.15 -9.82
N GLN A 64 -22.16 -32.43 -9.93
CA GLN A 64 -23.51 -32.96 -9.78
C GLN A 64 -24.42 -32.30 -10.81
N ASP A 65 -25.33 -33.08 -11.39
CA ASP A 65 -26.39 -32.54 -12.23
C ASP A 65 -27.45 -31.87 -11.35
N PHE A 66 -28.10 -30.83 -11.88
CA PHE A 66 -29.24 -30.20 -11.22
C PHE A 66 -30.44 -31.15 -11.21
N ASP A 67 -31.24 -31.07 -10.15
CA ASP A 67 -32.48 -31.80 -10.06
C ASP A 67 -33.53 -31.23 -11.04
N SER A 68 -34.27 -32.12 -11.70
CA SER A 68 -35.32 -31.73 -12.65
C SER A 68 -36.36 -30.74 -12.08
N PRO A 69 -36.76 -30.82 -10.79
CA PRO A 69 -37.65 -29.83 -10.17
C PRO A 69 -37.07 -28.41 -10.15
N LEU A 70 -35.79 -28.24 -9.79
CA LEU A 70 -35.14 -26.93 -9.80
C LEU A 70 -35.09 -26.34 -11.21
N ILE A 71 -34.66 -27.12 -12.20
CA ILE A 71 -34.62 -26.67 -13.60
C ILE A 71 -36.04 -26.27 -14.06
N SER A 72 -37.04 -27.07 -13.74
CA SER A 72 -38.44 -26.75 -14.06
C SER A 72 -38.92 -25.45 -13.39
N LYS A 73 -38.52 -25.20 -12.14
CA LYS A 73 -38.83 -23.95 -11.45
C LYS A 73 -38.15 -22.75 -12.10
N LEU A 74 -36.87 -22.86 -12.43
CA LEU A 74 -36.09 -21.79 -13.05
C LEU A 74 -36.62 -21.42 -14.44
N ASN A 75 -37.15 -22.38 -15.21
CA ASN A 75 -37.79 -22.13 -16.50
C ASN A 75 -39.13 -21.36 -16.40
N ASN A 76 -39.74 -21.32 -15.22
CA ASN A 76 -41.09 -20.76 -15.01
C ASN A 76 -41.08 -19.59 -14.01
N LEU A 77 -39.98 -18.83 -13.94
CA LEU A 77 -39.90 -17.64 -13.10
C LEU A 77 -40.80 -16.52 -13.67
N GLY A 78 -41.53 -15.84 -12.79
CA GLY A 78 -42.27 -14.62 -13.14
C GLY A 78 -41.36 -13.39 -13.12
N LEU A 79 -41.89 -12.27 -13.63
CA LEU A 79 -41.20 -10.98 -13.54
C LEU A 79 -41.05 -10.55 -12.08
N ASN A 80 -39.85 -10.13 -11.70
CA ASN A 80 -39.58 -9.53 -10.40
C ASN A 80 -39.71 -7.99 -10.52
N PRO A 81 -40.65 -7.33 -9.81
CA PRO A 81 -40.81 -5.88 -9.87
C PRO A 81 -39.60 -5.10 -9.35
N ASP A 82 -38.70 -5.73 -8.59
CA ASP A 82 -37.47 -5.11 -8.09
C ASP A 82 -36.36 -5.04 -9.15
N LEU A 83 -36.55 -5.68 -10.31
CA LEU A 83 -35.59 -5.66 -11.42
C LEU A 83 -36.11 -4.75 -12.55
N SER A 84 -35.39 -3.67 -12.83
CA SER A 84 -35.69 -2.74 -13.92
C SER A 84 -34.46 -2.46 -14.77
N VAL A 85 -34.69 -1.94 -15.98
CA VAL A 85 -33.60 -1.36 -16.79
C VAL A 85 -33.06 -0.10 -16.11
N PRO A 86 -31.75 0.19 -16.21
CA PRO A 86 -31.18 1.38 -15.60
C PRO A 86 -31.64 2.66 -16.31
N ASP A 87 -31.79 3.74 -15.55
CA ASP A 87 -31.99 5.08 -16.09
C ASP A 87 -30.77 5.56 -16.89
N PRO A 88 -30.94 6.54 -17.80
CA PRO A 88 -29.82 7.15 -18.52
C PRO A 88 -28.74 7.66 -17.56
N ASN A 89 -27.49 7.25 -17.81
CA ASN A 89 -26.37 7.58 -16.95
C ASN A 89 -26.04 9.10 -16.99
N PRO A 90 -26.19 9.85 -15.87
CA PRO A 90 -26.04 11.30 -15.85
C PRO A 90 -24.58 11.78 -15.93
N TYR A 91 -23.62 10.87 -15.76
CA TYR A 91 -22.19 11.19 -15.75
C TYR A 91 -21.55 11.18 -17.13
N ILE A 92 -22.24 10.68 -18.17
CA ILE A 92 -21.71 10.68 -19.54
C ILE A 92 -21.37 12.11 -19.97
N ALA A 93 -20.08 12.34 -20.25
CA ALA A 93 -19.60 13.63 -20.73
C ALA A 93 -19.95 13.82 -22.21
N THR A 94 -20.31 15.04 -22.56
CA THR A 94 -20.70 15.48 -23.91
C THR A 94 -19.88 16.66 -24.41
N ASN A 95 -19.21 17.37 -23.51
CA ASN A 95 -18.36 18.51 -23.80
C ASN A 95 -16.90 18.20 -23.45
N PHE A 96 -16.07 18.11 -24.49
CA PHE A 96 -14.64 17.84 -24.39
C PHE A 96 -13.78 19.07 -24.72
N SER A 97 -14.37 20.28 -24.61
CA SER A 97 -13.67 21.51 -24.91
C SER A 97 -12.57 21.81 -23.89
N LEU A 98 -11.41 22.24 -24.38
CA LEU A 98 -10.30 22.66 -23.52
C LEU A 98 -10.52 24.08 -22.98
N VAL A 99 -10.37 24.22 -21.66
CA VAL A 99 -10.45 25.50 -20.95
C VAL A 99 -9.26 26.37 -21.38
N LYS A 100 -9.53 27.59 -21.86
CA LYS A 100 -8.48 28.57 -22.18
C LYS A 100 -7.99 29.24 -20.90
N ALA A 101 -6.68 29.40 -20.74
CA ALA A 101 -6.10 30.17 -19.64
C ALA A 101 -5.13 31.22 -20.16
N LYS A 102 -5.17 32.41 -19.54
CA LYS A 102 -4.30 33.54 -19.90
C LYS A 102 -2.93 33.48 -19.23
N LYS A 103 -2.82 32.76 -18.11
CA LYS A 103 -1.60 32.54 -17.33
C LYS A 103 -1.57 31.07 -16.93
N SER A 104 -0.43 30.43 -17.13
CA SER A 104 -0.17 29.10 -16.61
C SER A 104 1.09 29.11 -15.77
N THR A 105 1.15 28.23 -14.77
CA THR A 105 2.29 28.04 -13.88
C THR A 105 2.93 26.69 -14.17
N LEU A 106 4.24 26.60 -13.99
CA LEU A 106 4.98 25.34 -14.15
C LEU A 106 4.57 24.31 -13.08
N TYR A 107 4.40 24.80 -11.84
CA TYR A 107 4.05 23.98 -10.67
C TYR A 107 2.70 24.41 -10.07
N PRO A 108 2.09 23.57 -9.21
CA PRO A 108 0.88 23.93 -8.49
C PRO A 108 1.04 25.20 -7.65
N VAL A 109 -0.01 26.02 -7.64
CA VAL A 109 -0.07 27.24 -6.81
C VAL A 109 -1.28 27.21 -5.88
N VAL A 110 -1.11 27.76 -4.68
CA VAL A 110 -2.23 27.90 -3.73
C VAL A 110 -3.19 28.96 -4.26
N VAL A 111 -4.45 28.57 -4.48
CA VAL A 111 -5.54 29.46 -4.93
C VAL A 111 -6.57 29.74 -3.84
N MET A 112 -6.54 28.97 -2.76
CA MET A 112 -7.37 29.13 -1.58
C MET A 112 -6.58 28.69 -0.35
N ASN A 113 -6.51 29.53 0.68
CA ASN A 113 -5.85 29.25 1.94
C ASN A 113 -6.69 29.82 3.10
N GLU A 114 -7.52 28.98 3.69
CA GLU A 114 -8.42 29.30 4.79
C GLU A 114 -8.08 28.44 6.01
N ALA A 115 -8.58 28.78 7.20
CA ALA A 115 -8.34 27.99 8.40
C ALA A 115 -8.82 26.53 8.29
N SER A 116 -9.83 26.26 7.46
CA SER A 116 -10.42 24.94 7.24
C SER A 116 -9.85 24.18 6.05
N CYS A 117 -9.19 24.87 5.10
CA CYS A 117 -8.71 24.21 3.90
C CYS A 117 -7.62 24.96 3.14
N ARG A 118 -6.84 24.21 2.38
CA ARG A 118 -5.89 24.71 1.39
C ARG A 118 -6.12 24.03 0.05
N VAL A 119 -6.20 24.80 -1.03
CA VAL A 119 -6.38 24.28 -2.39
C VAL A 119 -5.25 24.74 -3.28
N TRP A 120 -4.55 23.76 -3.84
CA TRP A 120 -3.55 23.87 -4.88
C TRP A 120 -4.21 23.70 -6.24
N TYR A 121 -3.74 24.46 -7.23
CA TYR A 121 -4.25 24.40 -8.60
C TYR A 121 -3.10 24.39 -9.60
N LYS A 122 -3.19 23.48 -10.57
CA LYS A 122 -2.28 23.43 -11.73
C LYS A 122 -3.07 23.11 -12.99
N LYS A 123 -3.08 24.04 -13.94
CA LYS A 123 -3.71 23.75 -15.24
C LYS A 123 -2.82 22.82 -16.07
N ASP A 124 -3.43 21.86 -16.76
CA ASP A 124 -2.74 21.10 -17.81
C ASP A 124 -2.31 22.01 -18.98
N ASN A 125 -1.05 21.86 -19.40
CA ASN A 125 -0.47 22.48 -20.59
C ASN A 125 0.45 21.52 -21.37
N ASN A 126 0.44 20.24 -21.00
CA ASN A 126 1.34 19.23 -21.56
C ASN A 126 0.54 18.21 -22.38
N PHE A 127 -0.61 17.78 -21.85
CA PHE A 127 -1.38 16.67 -22.41
C PHE A 127 -2.54 17.11 -23.29
N PHE A 128 -3.13 18.27 -23.02
CA PHE A 128 -4.24 18.87 -23.77
C PHE A 128 -5.45 17.94 -23.89
N LEU A 129 -5.75 17.20 -22.82
CA LEU A 129 -6.87 16.28 -22.73
C LEU A 129 -8.06 16.93 -22.00
N PRO A 130 -9.30 16.55 -22.31
CA PRO A 130 -10.49 17.03 -21.61
C PRO A 130 -10.65 16.40 -20.20
N ASN A 131 -9.54 16.03 -19.56
CA ASN A 131 -9.48 15.29 -18.31
C ASN A 131 -8.99 16.18 -17.17
N ALA A 132 -9.38 15.83 -15.96
CA ALA A 132 -8.91 16.47 -14.75
C ALA A 132 -8.76 15.47 -13.62
N PHE A 133 -8.02 15.87 -12.60
CA PHE A 133 -7.83 15.13 -11.36
C PHE A 133 -8.06 16.06 -10.18
N ILE A 134 -8.83 15.57 -9.20
CA ILE A 134 -9.06 16.22 -7.92
C ILE A 134 -8.56 15.27 -6.85
N HIS A 135 -7.45 15.63 -6.22
CA HIS A 135 -6.95 14.96 -5.03
C HIS A 135 -7.35 15.76 -3.80
N PHE A 136 -7.76 15.11 -2.71
CA PHE A 136 -7.93 15.79 -1.44
C PHE A 136 -7.68 14.86 -0.25
N ASN A 137 -7.15 15.42 0.83
CA ASN A 137 -6.93 14.75 2.10
C ASN A 137 -7.84 15.36 3.16
N LEU A 138 -8.60 14.51 3.86
CA LEU A 138 -9.33 14.86 5.07
C LEU A 138 -8.42 14.62 6.28
N ILE A 139 -7.63 15.63 6.64
CA ILE A 139 -6.62 15.55 7.71
C ILE A 139 -7.33 15.59 9.06
N SER A 140 -7.08 14.60 9.91
CA SER A 140 -7.67 14.47 11.24
C SER A 140 -6.68 13.92 12.25
N SER A 141 -6.62 14.55 13.43
CA SER A 141 -5.84 13.99 14.55
C SER A 141 -6.44 12.70 15.12
N THR A 142 -7.73 12.43 14.84
CA THR A 142 -8.51 11.33 15.42
C THR A 142 -7.95 9.96 15.08
N LEU A 143 -7.52 9.72 13.83
CA LEU A 143 -7.00 8.43 13.37
C LEU A 143 -5.85 7.97 14.25
N SER A 144 -4.91 8.88 14.47
CA SER A 144 -3.68 8.57 15.17
C SER A 144 -3.90 8.33 16.68
N LYS A 145 -4.96 8.84 17.32
CA LYS A 145 -5.09 8.88 18.81
C LYS A 145 -4.86 7.56 19.56
N SER A 146 -5.20 6.42 18.96
CA SER A 146 -5.04 5.11 19.57
C SER A 146 -4.98 4.02 18.51
N TYR A 147 -4.49 2.84 18.87
CA TYR A 147 -4.51 1.69 17.96
C TYR A 147 -5.93 1.25 17.63
N GLU A 148 -6.87 1.38 18.59
CA GLU A 148 -8.30 1.16 18.38
C GLU A 148 -8.83 2.12 17.30
N ASN A 149 -8.45 3.40 17.32
CA ASN A 149 -8.89 4.38 16.31
C ASN A 149 -8.35 4.07 14.92
N VAL A 150 -7.12 3.56 14.78
CA VAL A 150 -6.61 3.13 13.48
C VAL A 150 -7.38 1.91 12.96
N ALA A 151 -7.67 0.95 13.83
CA ALA A 151 -8.51 -0.20 13.48
C ALA A 151 -9.96 0.19 13.12
N LEU A 152 -10.56 1.14 13.85
CA LEU A 152 -11.87 1.71 13.53
C LEU A 152 -11.84 2.50 12.21
N SER A 153 -10.73 3.16 11.90
CA SER A 153 -10.52 3.82 10.61
C SER A 153 -10.58 2.84 9.45
N ASP A 154 -9.93 1.66 9.56
CA ASP A 154 -9.97 0.64 8.52
C ASP A 154 -11.40 0.11 8.30
N VAL A 155 -12.17 -0.06 9.38
CA VAL A 155 -13.60 -0.42 9.31
C VAL A 155 -14.41 0.68 8.63
N PHE A 156 -14.24 1.93 9.06
CA PHE A 156 -14.92 3.09 8.48
C PHE A 156 -14.61 3.24 6.99
N LEU A 157 -13.34 3.13 6.59
CA LEU A 157 -12.90 3.21 5.20
C LEU A 157 -13.51 2.11 4.34
N THR A 158 -13.59 0.88 4.86
CA THR A 158 -14.18 -0.24 4.14
C THR A 158 -15.69 -0.05 3.90
N LEU A 159 -16.42 0.41 4.93
CA LEU A 159 -17.83 0.76 4.82
C LEU A 159 -18.06 1.91 3.84
N LEU A 160 -17.24 2.94 3.93
CA LEU A 160 -17.29 4.09 3.03
C LEU A 160 -17.03 3.67 1.58
N LEU A 161 -16.04 2.82 1.33
CA LEU A 161 -15.72 2.33 0.00
C LEU A 161 -16.88 1.50 -0.59
N GLN A 162 -17.52 0.65 0.22
CA GLN A 162 -18.72 -0.09 -0.21
C GLN A 162 -19.83 0.87 -0.63
N PHE A 163 -20.11 1.90 0.18
CA PHE A 163 -21.14 2.90 -0.12
C PHE A 163 -20.82 3.75 -1.36
N LEU A 164 -19.56 4.15 -1.53
CA LEU A 164 -19.09 4.88 -2.72
C LEU A 164 -19.17 4.03 -3.98
N THR A 165 -18.92 2.72 -3.89
CA THR A 165 -18.98 1.80 -5.03
C THR A 165 -20.37 1.77 -5.65
N GLU A 166 -21.41 1.76 -4.83
CA GLU A 166 -22.79 1.85 -5.30
C GLU A 166 -23.11 3.26 -5.83
N THR A 167 -22.79 4.29 -5.04
CA THR A 167 -23.10 5.70 -5.37
C THR A 167 -22.46 6.15 -6.69
N LEU A 168 -21.22 5.74 -6.95
CA LEU A 168 -20.41 6.17 -8.08
C LEU A 168 -20.34 5.13 -9.21
N HIS A 169 -21.10 4.03 -9.13
CA HIS A 169 -21.08 2.97 -10.14
C HIS A 169 -21.26 3.52 -11.56
N ASN A 170 -22.28 4.36 -11.74
CA ASN A 170 -22.57 5.00 -13.02
C ASN A 170 -21.46 5.98 -13.45
N ALA A 171 -20.79 6.65 -12.51
CA ALA A 171 -19.64 7.49 -12.85
C ALA A 171 -18.49 6.62 -13.39
N THR A 172 -18.21 5.48 -12.77
CA THR A 172 -17.17 4.55 -13.26
C THR A 172 -17.48 4.04 -14.68
N LEU A 173 -18.73 3.67 -14.96
CA LEU A 173 -19.17 3.29 -16.31
C LEU A 173 -19.02 4.43 -17.34
N ALA A 174 -19.09 5.69 -16.90
CA ALA A 174 -18.92 6.87 -17.73
C ALA A 174 -17.45 7.32 -17.91
N GLY A 175 -16.48 6.53 -17.43
CA GLY A 175 -15.05 6.81 -17.58
C GLY A 175 -14.46 7.73 -16.51
N TYR A 176 -15.08 7.78 -15.33
CA TYR A 176 -14.48 8.38 -14.13
C TYR A 176 -13.82 7.30 -13.29
N GLU A 177 -12.79 7.68 -12.55
CA GLU A 177 -12.11 6.81 -11.61
C GLU A 177 -12.02 7.50 -10.26
N TYR A 178 -12.00 6.71 -9.20
CA TYR A 178 -11.74 7.22 -7.87
C TYR A 178 -10.98 6.20 -7.04
N SER A 179 -10.23 6.70 -6.06
CA SER A 179 -9.65 5.89 -4.99
C SER A 179 -9.85 6.57 -3.65
N VAL A 180 -9.91 5.76 -2.59
CA VAL A 180 -9.99 6.22 -1.20
C VAL A 180 -9.00 5.40 -0.39
N GLU A 181 -8.06 6.05 0.26
CA GLU A 181 -6.99 5.40 1.00
C GLU A 181 -6.80 6.05 2.36
N GLY A 182 -6.54 5.22 3.37
CA GLY A 182 -6.12 5.68 4.69
C GLY A 182 -4.64 6.09 4.66
N SER A 183 -4.34 7.21 5.30
CA SER A 183 -2.97 7.66 5.57
C SER A 183 -2.81 7.91 7.07
N PRO A 184 -1.58 7.94 7.58
CA PRO A 184 -1.33 8.32 8.98
C PRO A 184 -1.91 9.70 9.36
N GLU A 185 -2.02 10.61 8.39
CA GLU A 185 -2.54 11.97 8.58
C GLU A 185 -4.07 12.09 8.47
N GLY A 186 -4.73 11.18 7.76
CA GLY A 186 -6.14 11.35 7.37
C GLY A 186 -6.59 10.39 6.28
N ILE A 187 -7.62 10.79 5.53
CA ILE A 187 -8.19 9.98 4.43
C ILE A 187 -7.98 10.71 3.11
N VAL A 188 -7.29 10.07 2.19
CA VAL A 188 -6.94 10.60 0.87
C VAL A 188 -7.93 10.09 -0.17
N PHE A 189 -8.43 11.01 -1.00
CA PHE A 189 -9.30 10.73 -2.12
C PHE A 189 -8.63 11.18 -3.41
N VAL A 190 -8.79 10.38 -4.45
CA VAL A 190 -8.48 10.75 -5.83
C VAL A 190 -9.74 10.62 -6.65
N ILE A 191 -10.05 11.61 -7.48
CA ILE A 191 -11.13 11.57 -8.46
C ILE A 191 -10.55 11.99 -9.81
N GLY A 192 -10.62 11.12 -10.80
CA GLY A 192 -10.14 11.33 -12.16
C GLY A 192 -11.24 11.15 -13.20
N GLY A 193 -11.10 11.79 -14.35
CA GLY A 193 -12.01 11.59 -15.49
C GLY A 193 -12.27 12.86 -16.28
N TYR A 194 -13.38 12.88 -17.02
CA TYR A 194 -13.72 14.00 -17.89
C TYR A 194 -14.09 15.27 -17.12
N SER A 195 -13.45 16.38 -17.48
CA SER A 195 -13.59 17.68 -16.83
C SER A 195 -15.02 18.22 -16.74
N GLU A 196 -15.93 17.84 -17.64
CA GLU A 196 -17.31 18.35 -17.64
C GLU A 196 -18.10 17.94 -16.39
N LYS A 197 -18.09 16.64 -16.01
CA LYS A 197 -18.87 16.15 -14.86
C LYS A 197 -18.01 15.83 -13.64
N ILE A 198 -16.69 16.03 -13.67
CA ILE A 198 -15.83 15.72 -12.51
C ILE A 198 -16.25 16.47 -11.23
N LYS A 199 -16.76 17.72 -11.35
CA LYS A 199 -17.31 18.46 -10.22
C LYS A 199 -18.62 17.85 -9.69
N VAL A 200 -19.42 17.25 -10.55
CA VAL A 200 -20.64 16.53 -10.17
C VAL A 200 -20.26 15.26 -9.41
N VAL A 201 -19.35 14.46 -9.96
CA VAL A 201 -18.79 13.27 -9.28
C VAL A 201 -18.24 13.65 -7.91
N THR A 202 -17.43 14.72 -7.83
CA THR A 202 -16.89 15.22 -6.55
C THR A 202 -17.99 15.61 -5.57
N LYS A 203 -19.05 16.27 -6.04
CA LYS A 203 -20.19 16.64 -5.21
C LYS A 203 -20.92 15.40 -4.68
N ASP A 204 -21.10 14.38 -5.51
CA ASP A 204 -21.79 13.14 -5.13
C ASP A 204 -20.92 12.31 -4.17
N THR A 205 -19.59 12.33 -4.33
CA THR A 205 -18.64 11.81 -3.33
C THR A 205 -18.79 12.54 -1.98
N ILE A 206 -18.84 13.87 -1.98
CA ILE A 206 -19.03 14.67 -0.76
C ILE A 206 -20.38 14.35 -0.11
N HIS A 207 -21.44 14.21 -0.91
CA HIS A 207 -22.75 13.84 -0.40
C HIS A 207 -22.70 12.47 0.26
N ALA A 208 -22.05 11.50 -0.37
CA ALA A 208 -21.88 10.16 0.17
C ALA A 208 -21.12 10.14 1.51
N LEU A 209 -20.07 10.96 1.64
CA LEU A 209 -19.35 11.13 2.90
C LEU A 209 -20.25 11.65 4.02
N GLN A 210 -21.19 12.55 3.69
CA GLN A 210 -22.11 13.17 4.66
C GLN A 210 -23.33 12.29 4.99
N SER A 211 -23.72 11.40 4.08
CA SER A 211 -24.94 10.58 4.19
C SER A 211 -24.67 9.13 4.54
N LEU A 212 -23.42 8.75 4.84
CA LEU A 212 -23.08 7.38 5.19
C LEU A 212 -23.85 6.97 6.46
N GLU A 213 -24.79 6.04 6.29
CA GLU A 213 -25.45 5.35 7.39
C GLU A 213 -24.80 3.99 7.57
N VAL A 214 -24.45 3.67 8.82
CA VAL A 214 -23.83 2.40 9.17
C VAL A 214 -24.75 1.65 10.11
N ASP A 215 -25.04 0.39 9.80
CA ASP A 215 -25.74 -0.53 10.69
C ASP A 215 -24.79 -1.55 11.33
N GLU A 216 -25.28 -2.20 12.40
CA GLU A 216 -24.49 -3.12 13.19
C GLU A 216 -24.16 -4.44 12.45
N GLU A 217 -24.99 -4.87 11.49
CA GLU A 217 -24.76 -6.08 10.71
C GLU A 217 -23.63 -5.87 9.70
N CYS A 218 -23.67 -4.76 8.96
CA CYS A 218 -22.58 -4.32 8.09
C CYS A 218 -21.28 -4.16 8.86
N PHE A 219 -21.31 -3.53 10.05
CA PHE A 219 -20.14 -3.44 10.93
C PHE A 219 -19.54 -4.82 11.25
N LYS A 220 -20.37 -5.78 11.69
CA LYS A 220 -19.89 -7.15 12.03
C LYS A 220 -19.31 -7.85 10.81
N SER A 221 -19.94 -7.69 9.65
CA SER A 221 -19.47 -8.25 8.39
C SER A 221 -18.10 -7.69 7.99
N VAL A 222 -17.93 -6.36 8.05
CA VAL A 222 -16.68 -5.68 7.73
C VAL A 222 -15.56 -6.03 8.71
N VAL A 223 -15.83 -6.10 10.03
CA VAL A 223 -14.82 -6.54 11.01
C VAL A 223 -14.36 -7.97 10.72
N SER A 224 -15.29 -8.87 10.40
CA SER A 224 -14.97 -10.26 10.01
C SER A 224 -14.14 -10.31 8.72
N HIS A 225 -14.51 -9.51 7.73
CA HIS A 225 -13.80 -9.40 6.46
C HIS A 225 -12.37 -8.87 6.64
N LEU A 226 -12.19 -7.74 7.33
CA LEU A 226 -10.87 -7.14 7.60
C LEU A 226 -9.97 -8.09 8.39
N LYS A 227 -10.53 -8.78 9.38
CA LYS A 227 -9.79 -9.81 10.11
C LYS A 227 -9.26 -10.90 9.18
N GLN A 228 -10.06 -11.35 8.21
CA GLN A 228 -9.62 -12.33 7.22
C GLN A 228 -8.56 -11.74 6.28
N VAL A 229 -8.74 -10.50 5.80
CA VAL A 229 -7.75 -9.79 4.97
C VAL A 229 -6.39 -9.70 5.68
N TYR A 230 -6.38 -9.33 6.96
CA TYR A 230 -5.15 -9.25 7.75
C TYR A 230 -4.50 -10.64 7.95
N ILE A 231 -5.30 -11.67 8.20
CA ILE A 231 -4.79 -13.05 8.29
C ILE A 231 -4.15 -13.45 6.97
N ASP A 232 -4.85 -13.27 5.85
CA ASP A 232 -4.39 -13.70 4.53
C ASP A 232 -3.10 -12.99 4.13
N ALA A 233 -2.99 -11.69 4.45
CA ALA A 233 -1.75 -10.94 4.28
C ALA A 233 -0.62 -11.47 5.18
N LEU A 234 -0.87 -11.69 6.48
CA LEU A 234 0.13 -12.21 7.42
C LEU A 234 0.57 -13.65 7.13
N LEU A 235 -0.20 -14.43 6.36
CA LEU A 235 0.22 -15.76 5.90
C LEU A 235 1.35 -15.71 4.86
N ASN A 236 1.52 -14.58 4.16
CA ASN A 236 2.64 -14.38 3.27
C ASN A 236 3.92 -14.04 4.10
N PRO A 237 5.01 -14.80 3.97
CA PRO A 237 6.23 -14.58 4.76
C PRO A 237 6.84 -13.17 4.60
N LEU A 238 6.83 -12.61 3.39
CA LEU A 238 7.35 -11.27 3.14
C LEU A 238 6.50 -10.18 3.79
N GLU A 239 5.18 -10.29 3.70
CA GLU A 239 4.25 -9.36 4.35
C GLU A 239 4.32 -9.46 5.88
N CYS A 240 4.49 -10.66 6.43
CA CYS A 240 4.73 -10.87 7.85
C CYS A 240 6.03 -10.17 8.31
N ALA A 241 7.14 -10.37 7.59
CA ALA A 241 8.39 -9.68 7.87
C ALA A 241 8.19 -8.15 7.81
N ARG A 242 7.47 -7.65 6.80
CA ARG A 242 7.16 -6.23 6.68
C ARG A 242 6.33 -5.70 7.85
N ALA A 243 5.33 -6.44 8.30
CA ALA A 243 4.52 -6.07 9.47
C ALA A 243 5.36 -5.98 10.75
N VAL A 244 6.25 -6.95 11.00
CA VAL A 244 7.19 -6.89 12.14
C VAL A 244 8.14 -5.71 12.03
N ARG A 245 8.63 -5.39 10.82
CA ARG A 245 9.47 -4.21 10.58
C ARG A 245 8.74 -2.93 10.98
N TYR A 246 7.50 -2.74 10.51
CA TYR A 246 6.72 -1.55 10.83
C TYR A 246 6.34 -1.49 12.31
N SER A 247 5.99 -2.61 12.93
CA SER A 247 5.75 -2.71 14.37
C SER A 247 6.94 -2.19 15.19
N LEU A 248 8.18 -2.45 14.75
CA LEU A 248 9.39 -1.96 15.39
C LEU A 248 9.70 -0.48 15.08
N LEU A 249 9.52 -0.06 13.82
CA LEU A 249 10.08 1.20 13.33
C LEU A 249 9.09 2.34 13.26
N GLU A 250 7.81 2.11 12.95
CA GLU A 250 6.84 3.20 12.90
C GLU A 250 6.45 3.61 14.31
N ASN A 251 6.62 4.88 14.63
CA ASN A 251 6.12 5.43 15.87
C ASN A 251 4.68 5.85 15.65
N LYS A 252 3.78 5.42 16.55
CA LYS A 252 2.41 5.92 16.59
C LYS A 252 1.53 5.57 15.36
N ASP A 253 1.98 4.66 14.49
CA ASP A 253 1.17 3.97 13.49
C ASP A 253 1.26 2.46 13.75
N PRO A 254 0.15 1.78 14.13
CA PRO A 254 0.16 0.34 14.36
C PRO A 254 0.32 -0.41 13.03
N SER A 255 1.22 -1.39 13.02
CA SER A 255 1.36 -2.29 11.88
C SER A 255 0.14 -3.21 11.74
N LEU A 256 0.13 -3.99 10.66
CA LEU A 256 -0.88 -5.02 10.42
C LEU A 256 -1.08 -5.98 11.61
N LEU A 257 0.00 -6.28 12.37
CA LEU A 257 -0.08 -7.13 13.57
C LEU A 257 -0.91 -6.46 14.66
N GLU A 258 -0.62 -5.21 14.98
CA GLU A 258 -1.31 -4.50 16.06
C GLU A 258 -2.76 -4.14 15.68
N ARG A 259 -3.02 -3.84 14.39
CA ARG A 259 -4.39 -3.66 13.87
C ARG A 259 -5.21 -4.93 14.02
N PHE A 260 -4.63 -6.09 13.71
CA PHE A 260 -5.27 -7.38 13.89
C PHE A 260 -5.62 -7.68 15.35
N GLU A 261 -4.78 -7.29 16.31
CA GLU A 261 -5.07 -7.45 17.74
C GLU A 261 -6.31 -6.67 18.19
N GLN A 262 -6.59 -5.52 17.58
CA GLN A 262 -7.76 -4.71 17.96
C GLN A 262 -9.08 -5.29 17.46
N MET A 263 -9.07 -6.11 16.41
CA MET A 263 -10.29 -6.56 15.71
C MET A 263 -11.31 -7.27 16.62
N ASP A 264 -10.84 -8.06 17.59
CA ASP A 264 -11.72 -8.81 18.50
C ASP A 264 -12.42 -7.90 19.54
N ASP A 265 -11.87 -6.71 19.80
CA ASP A 265 -12.34 -5.77 20.82
C ASP A 265 -13.19 -4.64 20.25
N LEU A 266 -13.23 -4.45 18.93
CA LEU A 266 -14.06 -3.43 18.30
C LEU A 266 -15.55 -3.63 18.59
N ARG A 267 -16.25 -2.54 18.87
CA ARG A 267 -17.70 -2.52 19.14
C ARG A 267 -18.39 -1.46 18.29
N PHE A 268 -19.62 -1.74 17.85
CA PHE A 268 -20.37 -0.84 16.98
C PHE A 268 -20.54 0.58 17.56
N PRO A 269 -20.86 0.79 18.86
CA PRO A 269 -20.93 2.15 19.42
C PRO A 269 -19.61 2.93 19.32
N LYS A 270 -18.46 2.24 19.41
CA LYS A 270 -17.14 2.87 19.28
C LYS A 270 -16.87 3.35 17.87
N LEU A 271 -17.36 2.63 16.86
CA LEU A 271 -17.31 3.12 15.48
C LEU A 271 -18.11 4.41 15.32
N LEU A 272 -19.31 4.51 15.91
CA LEU A 272 -20.12 5.72 15.83
C LEU A 272 -19.43 6.91 16.52
N ASP A 273 -18.88 6.68 17.72
CA ASP A 273 -18.08 7.69 18.45
C ASP A 273 -16.90 8.17 17.59
N TYR A 274 -16.17 7.23 16.97
CA TYR A 274 -15.03 7.53 16.09
C TYR A 274 -15.45 8.33 14.86
N ILE A 275 -16.52 7.94 14.17
CA ILE A 275 -17.02 8.65 12.97
C ILE A 275 -17.43 10.08 13.35
N GLU A 276 -18.15 10.24 14.46
CA GLU A 276 -18.52 11.56 14.95
C GLU A 276 -17.27 12.41 15.19
N GLU A 277 -16.31 11.87 15.95
CA GLU A 277 -15.06 12.54 16.31
C GLU A 277 -14.20 12.89 15.09
N PHE A 278 -14.12 11.99 14.10
CA PHE A 278 -13.43 12.22 12.83
C PHE A 278 -13.96 13.47 12.13
N TYR A 279 -15.29 13.60 12.01
CA TYR A 279 -15.93 14.76 11.37
C TYR A 279 -15.98 16.03 12.23
N GLN A 280 -15.68 15.96 13.54
CA GLN A 280 -15.73 17.14 14.42
C GLN A 280 -14.65 18.17 14.05
N THR A 281 -13.42 17.72 13.83
CA THR A 281 -12.26 18.60 13.62
C THR A 281 -11.41 18.09 12.46
N LEU A 282 -11.41 18.85 11.35
CA LEU A 282 -10.76 18.47 10.11
C LEU A 282 -10.00 19.64 9.49
N PHE A 283 -9.01 19.33 8.68
CA PHE A 283 -8.46 20.25 7.69
C PHE A 283 -8.48 19.56 6.32
N VAL A 284 -8.86 20.30 5.28
CA VAL A 284 -8.85 19.77 3.91
C VAL A 284 -7.66 20.35 3.15
N GLU A 285 -6.75 19.51 2.68
CA GLU A 285 -5.76 19.91 1.67
C GLU A 285 -6.09 19.25 0.33
N ALA A 286 -6.14 20.02 -0.75
CA ALA A 286 -6.57 19.51 -2.05
C ALA A 286 -5.69 20.00 -3.20
N LEU A 287 -5.58 19.20 -4.25
CA LEU A 287 -4.95 19.53 -5.52
C LEU A 287 -5.97 19.36 -6.66
N VAL A 288 -6.20 20.43 -7.41
CA VAL A 288 -7.03 20.42 -8.62
C VAL A 288 -6.13 20.60 -9.83
N THR A 289 -6.02 19.56 -10.65
CA THR A 289 -5.13 19.51 -11.82
C THR A 289 -5.90 19.16 -13.09
N GLY A 290 -5.47 19.67 -14.25
CA GLY A 290 -6.04 19.28 -15.54
C GLY A 290 -6.87 20.37 -16.25
N ASN A 291 -7.86 19.94 -17.03
CA ASN A 291 -8.73 20.80 -17.83
C ASN A 291 -9.83 21.48 -17.00
N LEU A 292 -9.45 22.17 -15.95
CA LEU A 292 -10.33 22.97 -15.08
C LEU A 292 -9.80 24.40 -14.99
N SER A 293 -10.68 25.37 -14.79
CA SER A 293 -10.26 26.76 -14.55
C SER A 293 -9.90 27.00 -13.08
N LEU A 294 -9.18 28.09 -12.80
CA LEU A 294 -8.93 28.53 -11.42
C LEU A 294 -10.23 28.70 -10.62
N LYS A 295 -11.29 29.20 -11.27
CA LYS A 295 -12.61 29.35 -10.64
C LYS A 295 -13.19 27.99 -10.24
N ASP A 296 -13.04 26.97 -11.08
CA ASP A 296 -13.48 25.61 -10.78
C ASP A 296 -12.72 25.04 -9.58
N ALA A 297 -11.41 25.29 -9.48
CA ALA A 297 -10.61 24.85 -8.33
C ALA A 297 -11.08 25.49 -7.02
N VAL A 298 -11.37 26.80 -7.03
CA VAL A 298 -11.94 27.50 -5.86
C VAL A 298 -13.33 26.98 -5.51
N GLU A 299 -14.15 26.66 -6.51
CA GLU A 299 -15.48 26.05 -6.31
C GLU A 299 -15.37 24.68 -5.64
N VAL A 300 -14.44 23.83 -6.09
CA VAL A 300 -14.14 22.53 -5.47
C VAL A 300 -13.71 22.70 -4.01
N GLY A 301 -12.81 23.64 -3.73
CA GLY A 301 -12.45 24.01 -2.35
C GLY A 301 -13.63 24.43 -1.50
N GLY A 302 -14.54 25.22 -2.08
CA GLY A 302 -15.79 25.64 -1.45
C GLY A 302 -16.78 24.51 -1.18
N MET A 303 -16.75 23.44 -1.98
CA MET A 303 -17.53 22.22 -1.72
C MET A 303 -16.90 21.40 -0.59
N LEU A 304 -15.61 21.12 -0.68
CA LEU A 304 -14.90 20.29 0.30
C LEU A 304 -14.89 20.90 1.70
N LYS A 305 -14.77 22.23 1.82
CA LYS A 305 -14.78 22.89 3.13
C LYS A 305 -16.09 22.69 3.92
N LYS A 306 -17.19 22.30 3.25
CA LYS A 306 -18.46 21.98 3.92
C LYS A 306 -18.38 20.70 4.74
N LEU A 307 -17.38 19.85 4.53
CA LEU A 307 -17.09 18.69 5.36
C LEU A 307 -16.51 19.10 6.72
N VAL A 308 -15.94 20.30 6.83
CA VAL A 308 -15.25 20.76 8.05
C VAL A 308 -16.23 21.44 9.00
N LYS A 309 -16.54 20.79 10.13
CA LYS A 309 -17.31 21.41 11.23
C LYS A 309 -16.46 22.40 12.02
N LYS A 310 -15.26 21.99 12.42
CA LYS A 310 -14.25 22.84 13.07
C LYS A 310 -12.89 22.67 12.39
N PRO A 311 -12.15 23.75 12.15
CA PRO A 311 -10.82 23.67 11.54
C PRO A 311 -9.80 23.01 12.50
N LEU A 312 -9.04 22.06 11.99
CA LEU A 312 -7.82 21.55 12.64
C LEU A 312 -6.67 22.53 12.39
N ALA A 313 -5.98 22.97 13.44
CA ALA A 313 -4.82 23.85 13.27
C ALA A 313 -3.61 23.06 12.74
N GLU A 314 -2.81 23.66 11.85
CA GLU A 314 -1.65 23.01 11.22
C GLU A 314 -0.62 22.44 12.23
N LYS A 315 -0.49 23.08 13.40
CA LYS A 315 0.38 22.60 14.48
C LYS A 315 -0.05 21.23 15.04
N ASP A 316 -1.34 20.90 14.91
CA ASP A 316 -1.98 19.70 15.44
C ASP A 316 -2.17 18.63 14.36
N PHE A 317 -1.64 18.86 13.14
CA PHE A 317 -1.60 17.82 12.11
C PHE A 317 -0.80 16.60 12.61
N PRO A 318 -1.24 15.36 12.33
CA PRO A 318 -0.45 14.18 12.63
C PRO A 318 0.93 14.29 11.97
N LYS A 319 1.96 13.87 12.71
CA LYS A 319 3.35 13.86 12.25
C LYS A 319 3.89 12.45 12.41
N PRO A 320 3.75 11.61 11.38
CA PRO A 320 4.27 10.26 11.43
C PRO A 320 5.78 10.30 11.68
N SER A 321 6.29 9.37 12.47
CA SER A 321 7.69 9.40 12.89
C SER A 321 8.25 7.98 12.97
N VAL A 322 9.56 7.87 12.95
CA VAL A 322 10.26 6.58 12.85
C VAL A 322 11.19 6.42 14.03
N MET A 323 11.29 5.22 14.57
CA MET A 323 12.25 4.85 15.60
C MET A 323 13.65 4.70 14.98
N GLU A 324 14.65 5.21 15.68
CA GLU A 324 16.07 5.06 15.34
C GLU A 324 16.55 3.68 15.80
N LEU A 325 16.88 2.79 14.86
CA LEU A 325 17.57 1.54 15.13
C LEU A 325 18.97 1.84 15.69
N PRO A 326 19.43 1.20 16.76
CA PRO A 326 20.80 1.42 17.24
C PRO A 326 21.84 0.93 16.23
N GLU A 327 23.08 1.40 16.36
CA GLU A 327 24.20 0.80 15.62
C GLU A 327 24.38 -0.65 16.07
N GLY A 328 24.52 -1.55 15.11
CA GLY A 328 24.67 -2.99 15.30
C GLY A 328 23.73 -3.84 14.45
N ASP A 329 23.83 -5.15 14.69
CA ASP A 329 23.05 -6.18 14.01
C ASP A 329 21.97 -6.74 14.95
N PHE A 330 20.72 -6.50 14.58
CA PHE A 330 19.56 -6.98 15.32
C PHE A 330 18.82 -8.04 14.49
N LYS A 331 18.43 -9.15 15.13
CA LYS A 331 17.74 -10.25 14.47
C LYS A 331 16.39 -10.50 15.11
N CYS A 332 15.34 -10.73 14.33
CA CYS A 332 14.06 -11.22 14.80
C CYS A 332 13.75 -12.55 14.10
N LEU A 333 13.59 -13.61 14.90
CA LEU A 333 13.13 -14.92 14.42
C LEU A 333 11.61 -14.98 14.56
N ILE A 334 10.94 -15.27 13.45
CA ILE A 334 9.49 -15.25 13.33
C ILE A 334 9.07 -16.69 12.96
N PRO A 335 8.35 -17.41 13.84
CA PRO A 335 7.90 -18.77 13.53
C PRO A 335 6.91 -18.80 12.36
N ALA A 336 6.81 -19.96 11.71
CA ALA A 336 5.89 -20.19 10.61
C ALA A 336 4.43 -19.91 11.02
N ILE A 337 3.81 -18.92 10.37
CA ILE A 337 2.39 -18.63 10.55
C ILE A 337 1.56 -19.60 9.70
N ASN A 338 1.91 -19.77 8.43
CA ASN A 338 1.27 -20.72 7.55
C ASN A 338 1.96 -22.09 7.67
N LYS A 339 1.26 -23.08 8.24
CA LYS A 339 1.82 -24.43 8.42
C LYS A 339 1.89 -25.26 7.14
N GLU A 340 1.22 -24.80 6.08
CA GLU A 340 1.20 -25.45 4.78
C GLU A 340 2.21 -24.83 3.82
N ASP A 341 2.69 -23.61 4.11
CA ASP A 341 3.69 -22.95 3.30
C ASP A 341 5.11 -23.40 3.71
N THR A 342 5.85 -23.90 2.73
CA THR A 342 7.26 -24.29 2.91
C THR A 342 8.23 -23.15 2.67
N ASN A 343 7.75 -21.97 2.28
CA ASN A 343 8.60 -20.82 1.98
C ASN A 343 9.01 -20.08 3.27
N SER A 344 10.31 -19.94 3.45
CA SER A 344 10.93 -19.02 4.41
C SER A 344 11.25 -17.68 3.73
N CYS A 345 11.26 -16.60 4.51
CA CYS A 345 11.70 -15.28 4.06
C CYS A 345 12.82 -14.75 4.97
N VAL A 346 13.94 -14.34 4.39
CA VAL A 346 14.99 -13.58 5.09
C VAL A 346 15.06 -12.17 4.50
N MET A 347 14.80 -11.18 5.34
CA MET A 347 14.86 -9.75 4.99
C MET A 347 15.99 -9.08 5.77
N HIS A 348 16.90 -8.42 5.07
CA HIS A 348 17.84 -7.46 5.66
C HIS A 348 17.33 -6.06 5.40
N TYR A 349 17.09 -5.29 6.46
CA TYR A 349 16.79 -3.88 6.38
C TYR A 349 17.93 -3.06 7.00
N PHE A 350 18.44 -2.09 6.26
CA PHE A 350 19.49 -1.17 6.69
C PHE A 350 18.91 0.23 6.81
N GLN A 351 18.79 0.77 8.03
CA GLN A 351 18.35 2.15 8.24
C GLN A 351 19.53 3.10 8.03
N GLN A 352 19.39 4.09 7.15
CA GLN A 352 20.47 5.00 6.76
C GLN A 352 20.30 6.39 7.38
N GLY A 353 19.07 6.87 7.58
CA GLY A 353 18.78 8.13 8.29
C GLY A 353 17.85 9.07 7.51
N PRO A 354 17.75 10.35 7.89
CA PRO A 354 16.96 11.34 7.15
C PRO A 354 17.40 11.45 5.69
N GLY A 355 16.45 11.39 4.75
CA GLY A 355 16.73 11.45 3.33
C GLY A 355 17.08 12.85 2.83
N THR A 356 18.04 12.90 1.91
CA THR A 356 18.35 14.02 1.01
C THR A 356 18.15 13.60 -0.45
N PHE A 357 18.11 14.55 -1.39
CA PHE A 357 18.08 14.21 -2.82
C PHE A 357 19.24 13.30 -3.22
N LEU A 358 20.46 13.58 -2.74
CA LEU A 358 21.63 12.75 -3.01
C LEU A 358 21.49 11.33 -2.45
N SER A 359 20.99 11.18 -1.22
CA SER A 359 20.83 9.83 -0.63
C SER A 359 19.81 8.97 -1.38
N ALA A 360 18.76 9.59 -1.95
CA ALA A 360 17.79 8.90 -2.79
C ALA A 360 18.48 8.42 -4.09
N CYS A 361 19.19 9.32 -4.78
CA CYS A 361 19.96 9.00 -5.98
C CYS A 361 20.99 7.88 -5.75
N LEU A 362 21.71 7.92 -4.61
CA LEU A 362 22.67 6.88 -4.24
C LEU A 362 21.98 5.53 -4.02
N ASN A 363 20.83 5.50 -3.34
CA ASN A 363 20.06 4.26 -3.13
C ASN A 363 19.50 3.68 -4.43
N ASP A 364 18.90 4.50 -5.28
CA ASP A 364 18.32 4.08 -6.56
C ASP A 364 19.41 3.53 -7.48
N THR A 365 20.53 4.24 -7.61
CA THR A 365 21.69 3.82 -8.40
C THR A 365 22.32 2.55 -7.84
N LEU A 366 22.45 2.44 -6.52
CA LEU A 366 22.99 1.24 -5.87
C LEU A 366 22.08 0.03 -6.10
N ALA A 367 20.75 0.18 -6.02
CA ALA A 367 19.81 -0.88 -6.32
C ALA A 367 19.90 -1.31 -7.80
N ALA A 368 19.97 -0.37 -8.74
CA ALA A 368 20.13 -0.65 -10.16
C ALA A 368 21.42 -1.44 -10.47
N LEU A 369 22.53 -1.10 -9.81
CA LEU A 369 23.80 -1.83 -9.94
C LEU A 369 23.79 -3.20 -9.26
N MET A 370 23.07 -3.33 -8.13
CA MET A 370 23.07 -4.55 -7.31
C MET A 370 22.07 -5.60 -7.79
N THR A 371 20.99 -5.21 -8.48
CA THR A 371 19.88 -6.11 -8.83
C THR A 371 20.32 -7.34 -9.63
N GLU A 372 21.05 -7.16 -10.74
CA GLU A 372 21.50 -8.32 -11.55
C GLU A 372 22.53 -9.19 -10.82
N PRO A 373 23.59 -8.64 -10.20
CA PRO A 373 24.54 -9.46 -9.44
C PRO A 373 23.90 -10.22 -8.28
N LEU A 374 22.97 -9.61 -7.56
CA LEU A 374 22.22 -10.24 -6.47
C LEU A 374 21.38 -11.41 -6.99
N PHE A 375 20.61 -11.19 -8.05
CA PHE A 375 19.79 -12.22 -8.67
C PHE A 375 20.65 -13.38 -9.20
N ASN A 376 21.72 -13.07 -9.94
CA ASN A 376 22.60 -14.10 -10.49
C ASN A 376 23.32 -14.90 -9.38
N ASN A 377 23.79 -14.25 -8.32
CA ASN A 377 24.49 -14.92 -7.23
C ASN A 377 23.52 -15.80 -6.41
N LEU A 378 22.48 -15.20 -5.84
CA LEU A 378 21.63 -15.89 -4.87
C LEU A 378 20.59 -16.80 -5.54
N ARG A 379 20.04 -16.40 -6.69
CA ARG A 379 19.04 -17.21 -7.41
C ARG A 379 19.65 -18.12 -8.48
N THR A 380 20.51 -17.62 -9.36
CA THR A 380 21.02 -18.47 -10.47
C THR A 380 22.08 -19.46 -10.01
N LYS A 381 23.08 -19.01 -9.24
CA LYS A 381 24.21 -19.85 -8.81
C LYS A 381 23.88 -20.67 -7.56
N HIS A 382 23.37 -20.02 -6.51
CA HIS A 382 23.04 -20.69 -5.25
C HIS A 382 21.65 -21.32 -5.23
N GLN A 383 20.78 -21.02 -6.20
CA GLN A 383 19.44 -21.61 -6.34
C GLN A 383 18.58 -21.48 -5.08
N LEU A 384 18.74 -20.38 -4.32
CA LEU A 384 18.09 -20.20 -3.02
C LEU A 384 16.57 -20.13 -3.14
N GLY A 385 16.01 -19.51 -4.18
CA GLY A 385 14.57 -19.54 -4.38
C GLY A 385 14.07 -18.65 -5.51
N TYR A 386 12.74 -18.58 -5.61
CA TYR A 386 12.05 -17.92 -6.72
C TYR A 386 12.02 -16.39 -6.58
N SER A 387 12.20 -15.82 -5.39
CA SER A 387 12.15 -14.37 -5.18
C SER A 387 13.43 -13.90 -4.48
N VAL A 388 14.20 -13.09 -5.21
CA VAL A 388 15.41 -12.43 -4.71
C VAL A 388 15.41 -11.03 -5.28
N PHE A 389 15.41 -10.02 -4.42
CA PHE A 389 15.45 -8.62 -4.86
C PHE A 389 16.09 -7.71 -3.80
N CYS A 390 16.51 -6.53 -4.25
CA CYS A 390 16.90 -5.43 -3.38
C CYS A 390 16.25 -4.14 -3.89
N GLN A 391 15.96 -3.22 -2.98
CA GLN A 391 15.39 -1.92 -3.32
C GLN A 391 15.57 -0.91 -2.19
N PRO A 392 15.50 0.40 -2.49
CA PRO A 392 15.31 1.42 -1.48
C PRO A 392 14.03 1.16 -0.67
N ALA A 393 14.05 1.48 0.61
CA ALA A 393 12.91 1.33 1.51
C ALA A 393 12.88 2.51 2.50
N ALA A 394 12.07 3.53 2.20
CA ALA A 394 11.89 4.68 3.06
C ALA A 394 10.64 4.53 3.95
N ILE A 395 10.70 5.08 5.15
CA ILE A 395 9.56 5.21 6.08
C ILE A 395 9.53 6.68 6.52
N HIS A 396 8.46 7.41 6.21
CA HIS A 396 8.31 8.85 6.55
C HIS A 396 9.58 9.69 6.33
N ALA A 397 10.13 9.66 5.12
CA ALA A 397 11.36 10.35 4.70
C ALA A 397 12.68 9.89 5.38
N ILE A 398 12.65 8.87 6.23
CA ILE A 398 13.84 8.17 6.71
C ILE A 398 14.21 7.09 5.70
N THR A 399 15.39 7.22 5.09
CA THR A 399 15.91 6.30 4.08
C THR A 399 16.38 4.99 4.70
N GLY A 400 16.23 3.95 3.90
CA GLY A 400 16.78 2.64 4.17
C GLY A 400 16.91 1.83 2.89
N PHE A 401 17.50 0.66 3.03
CA PHE A 401 17.73 -0.26 1.93
C PHE A 401 17.32 -1.67 2.38
N VAL A 402 16.64 -2.41 1.51
CA VAL A 402 16.17 -3.76 1.82
C VAL A 402 16.73 -4.77 0.83
N ILE A 403 17.12 -5.94 1.33
CA ILE A 403 17.44 -7.13 0.54
C ILE A 403 16.58 -8.27 1.05
N VAL A 404 15.87 -8.94 0.14
CA VAL A 404 14.93 -10.02 0.46
C VAL A 404 15.30 -11.26 -0.31
N VAL A 405 15.27 -12.40 0.38
CA VAL A 405 15.39 -13.74 -0.21
C VAL A 405 14.26 -14.60 0.33
N GLU A 406 13.42 -15.12 -0.57
CA GLU A 406 12.44 -16.16 -0.26
C GLU A 406 12.94 -17.51 -0.78
N SER A 407 12.90 -18.52 0.09
CA SER A 407 13.52 -19.82 -0.15
C SER A 407 12.67 -20.95 0.45
N GLN A 408 12.85 -22.18 0.00
CA GLN A 408 12.14 -23.32 0.58
C GLN A 408 12.87 -23.82 1.84
N ALA A 409 12.17 -23.84 2.97
CA ALA A 409 12.68 -24.25 4.28
C ALA A 409 13.20 -25.70 4.31
N ASN A 410 12.74 -26.55 3.39
CA ASN A 410 13.20 -27.94 3.25
C ASN A 410 14.54 -28.08 2.50
N LYS A 411 15.03 -27.00 1.88
CA LYS A 411 16.30 -27.00 1.11
C LYS A 411 17.39 -26.20 1.80
N PHE A 412 17.05 -25.06 2.39
CA PHE A 412 18.02 -24.13 2.96
C PHE A 412 17.55 -23.63 4.32
N SER A 413 18.49 -23.52 5.27
CA SER A 413 18.20 -22.86 6.55
C SER A 413 18.27 -21.34 6.41
N MET A 414 17.56 -20.62 7.28
CA MET A 414 17.56 -19.15 7.26
C MET A 414 18.93 -18.57 7.65
N GLU A 415 19.67 -19.26 8.51
CA GLU A 415 21.04 -18.88 8.88
C GLU A 415 21.98 -18.96 7.67
N TYR A 416 21.89 -20.03 6.88
CA TYR A 416 22.68 -20.17 5.67
C TYR A 416 22.36 -19.07 4.65
N ILE A 417 21.08 -18.71 4.50
CA ILE A 417 20.66 -17.61 3.63
C ILE A 417 21.20 -16.26 4.14
N ASP A 418 21.09 -15.98 5.44
CA ASP A 418 21.63 -14.77 6.06
C ASP A 418 23.16 -14.66 5.86
N ASP A 419 23.89 -15.75 6.06
CA ASP A 419 25.33 -15.80 5.81
C ASP A 419 25.67 -15.50 4.34
N LEU A 420 24.93 -16.08 3.40
CA LEU A 420 25.10 -15.80 1.97
C LEU A 420 24.78 -14.35 1.61
N MET A 421 23.73 -13.76 2.20
CA MET A 421 23.39 -12.35 1.98
C MET A 421 24.47 -11.42 2.54
N ASN A 422 24.98 -11.69 3.74
CA ASN A 422 26.08 -10.92 4.34
C ASN A 422 27.37 -11.07 3.53
N LYS A 423 27.66 -12.28 3.04
CA LYS A 423 28.80 -12.53 2.16
C LYS A 423 28.65 -11.81 0.82
N PHE A 424 27.47 -11.88 0.21
CA PHE A 424 27.16 -11.18 -1.04
C PHE A 424 27.43 -9.69 -0.92
N LEU A 425 26.96 -9.04 0.16
CA LEU A 425 27.20 -7.61 0.39
C LEU A 425 28.70 -7.26 0.45
N LYS A 426 29.49 -8.08 1.16
CA LYS A 426 30.96 -7.90 1.23
C LYS A 426 31.64 -8.13 -0.13
N ASP A 427 31.20 -9.13 -0.88
CA ASP A 427 31.72 -9.43 -2.21
C ASP A 427 31.28 -8.38 -3.24
N PHE A 428 30.10 -7.79 -3.07
CA PHE A 428 29.58 -6.73 -3.92
C PHE A 428 30.37 -5.44 -3.77
N GLU A 429 30.89 -5.12 -2.57
CA GLU A 429 31.80 -3.97 -2.40
C GLU A 429 33.01 -4.06 -3.32
N LYS A 430 33.66 -5.24 -3.37
CA LYS A 430 34.77 -5.50 -4.30
C LYS A 430 34.32 -5.51 -5.75
N THR A 431 33.11 -6.00 -6.01
CA THR A 431 32.54 -6.03 -7.36
C THR A 431 32.35 -4.60 -7.89
N LEU A 432 31.81 -3.70 -7.06
CA LEU A 432 31.60 -2.30 -7.39
C LEU A 432 32.93 -1.55 -7.53
N GLU A 433 33.91 -1.81 -6.66
CA GLU A 433 35.25 -1.22 -6.73
C GLU A 433 35.96 -1.57 -8.05
N ASN A 434 35.83 -2.82 -8.50
CA ASN A 434 36.44 -3.31 -9.74
C ASN A 434 35.56 -3.12 -10.98
N LEU A 435 34.33 -2.61 -10.83
CA LEU A 435 33.44 -2.39 -11.97
C LEU A 435 34.04 -1.30 -12.87
N PRO A 436 34.15 -1.51 -14.19
CA PRO A 436 34.66 -0.49 -15.10
C PRO A 436 33.85 0.81 -14.98
N LEU A 437 34.55 1.94 -14.93
CA LEU A 437 33.94 3.25 -14.78
C LEU A 437 32.87 3.52 -15.86
N ASP A 438 33.11 3.11 -17.10
CA ASP A 438 32.14 3.27 -18.19
C ASP A 438 30.80 2.56 -17.90
N LYS A 439 30.84 1.40 -17.22
CA LYS A 439 29.62 0.68 -16.82
C LYS A 439 28.89 1.41 -15.69
N VAL A 440 29.63 1.87 -14.69
CA VAL A 440 29.04 2.65 -13.58
C VAL A 440 28.39 3.92 -14.13
N ASN A 441 29.11 4.66 -14.98
CA ASN A 441 28.63 5.89 -15.61
C ASN A 441 27.41 5.62 -16.49
N SER A 442 27.37 4.51 -17.25
CA SER A 442 26.18 4.17 -18.04
C SER A 442 24.92 3.97 -17.20
N VAL A 443 25.06 3.44 -15.97
CA VAL A 443 23.92 3.29 -15.05
C VAL A 443 23.53 4.63 -14.44
N ILE A 444 24.51 5.44 -14.04
CA ILE A 444 24.29 6.82 -13.57
C ILE A 444 23.55 7.64 -14.64
N GLU A 445 24.00 7.59 -15.90
CA GLU A 445 23.38 8.28 -17.04
C GLU A 445 21.96 7.77 -17.31
N SER A 446 21.73 6.46 -17.17
CA SER A 446 20.39 5.86 -17.28
C SER A 446 19.44 6.38 -16.19
N GLN A 447 19.88 6.40 -14.93
CA GLN A 447 19.11 6.95 -13.81
C GLN A 447 18.85 8.46 -13.98
N ALA A 448 19.87 9.22 -14.38
CA ALA A 448 19.73 10.65 -14.67
C ALA A 448 18.75 10.92 -15.83
N SER A 449 18.74 10.07 -16.86
CA SER A 449 17.79 10.18 -17.97
C SER A 449 16.35 9.86 -17.55
N GLN A 450 16.16 8.88 -16.66
CA GLN A 450 14.84 8.57 -16.08
C GLN A 450 14.30 9.76 -15.28
N LEU A 451 15.13 10.41 -14.45
CA LEU A 451 14.74 11.61 -13.69
C LEU A 451 14.40 12.82 -14.57
N SER A 452 14.99 12.90 -15.78
CA SER A 452 14.67 13.95 -16.76
C SER A 452 13.49 13.62 -17.67
N SER A 453 12.88 12.45 -17.50
CA SER A 453 11.75 12.06 -18.35
C SER A 453 10.51 12.83 -17.93
N GLU A 454 9.78 13.36 -18.90
CA GLU A 454 8.47 13.98 -18.64
C GLU A 454 7.48 12.92 -18.17
N ASP A 455 6.49 13.34 -17.39
CA ASP A 455 5.39 12.46 -16.98
C ASP A 455 4.68 11.90 -18.22
N GLY A 456 4.40 10.59 -18.24
CA GLY A 456 3.80 9.93 -19.40
C GLY A 456 2.35 10.31 -19.67
N ASP A 457 1.63 10.75 -18.64
CA ASP A 457 0.25 11.21 -18.72
C ASP A 457 -0.10 12.20 -17.59
N LEU A 458 -1.30 12.76 -17.65
CA LEU A 458 -1.82 13.72 -16.67
C LEU A 458 -1.95 13.11 -15.26
N TYR A 459 -2.20 11.81 -15.16
CA TYR A 459 -2.34 11.13 -13.87
C TYR A 459 -1.00 11.03 -13.15
N GLY A 460 0.07 10.65 -13.87
CA GLY A 460 1.43 10.61 -13.34
C GLY A 460 1.87 11.97 -12.81
N GLU A 461 1.65 13.04 -13.59
CA GLU A 461 1.97 14.40 -13.16
C GLU A 461 1.16 14.82 -11.91
N ALA A 462 -0.14 14.55 -11.90
CA ALA A 462 -1.01 14.89 -10.77
C ALA A 462 -0.61 14.13 -9.50
N THR A 463 -0.28 12.85 -9.62
CA THR A 463 0.18 11.98 -8.52
C THR A 463 1.52 12.47 -7.96
N ARG A 464 2.46 12.84 -8.83
CA ARG A 464 3.76 13.39 -8.44
C ARG A 464 3.61 14.69 -7.64
N PHE A 465 2.77 15.61 -8.09
CA PHE A 465 2.48 16.83 -7.34
C PHE A 465 1.71 16.57 -6.04
N TRP A 466 0.78 15.63 -6.05
CA TRP A 466 0.03 15.26 -4.86
C TRP A 466 0.95 14.67 -3.78
N HIS A 467 1.93 13.85 -4.16
CA HIS A 467 2.92 13.30 -3.23
C HIS A 467 3.65 14.40 -2.44
N GLU A 468 4.07 15.48 -3.11
CA GLU A 468 4.72 16.63 -2.45
C GLU A 468 3.80 17.36 -1.48
N ILE A 469 2.50 17.43 -1.80
CA ILE A 469 1.48 18.08 -0.96
C ILE A 469 1.17 17.20 0.25
N ALA A 470 0.86 15.91 0.03
CA ALA A 470 0.48 14.97 1.06
C ALA A 470 1.59 14.73 2.10
N THR A 471 2.85 14.74 1.66
CA THR A 471 4.02 14.61 2.56
C THR A 471 4.42 15.92 3.25
N GLY A 472 3.84 17.06 2.84
CA GLY A 472 4.21 18.39 3.33
C GLY A 472 5.60 18.87 2.86
N ALA A 473 6.18 18.22 1.84
CA ALA A 473 7.47 18.58 1.27
C ALA A 473 7.41 19.83 0.39
N TYR A 474 6.38 19.90 -0.46
CA TYR A 474 6.14 20.97 -1.43
C TYR A 474 7.33 21.24 -2.38
N VAL A 475 8.12 20.20 -2.69
CA VAL A 475 9.25 20.27 -3.64
C VAL A 475 8.78 19.79 -5.02
N PHE A 476 8.01 20.61 -5.72
CA PHE A 476 7.40 20.22 -7.00
C PHE A 476 8.41 19.98 -8.14
N ASP A 477 9.62 20.51 -7.99
CA ASP A 477 10.79 20.32 -8.85
C ASP A 477 11.72 19.21 -8.34
N ARG A 478 11.25 18.29 -7.48
CA ARG A 478 12.06 17.18 -6.94
C ARG A 478 12.82 16.40 -8.03
N PRO A 479 12.25 16.04 -9.20
CA PRO A 479 13.02 15.37 -10.25
C PRO A 479 14.21 16.21 -10.74
N ASP A 480 14.04 17.53 -10.86
CA ASP A 480 15.11 18.46 -11.25
C ASP A 480 16.20 18.51 -10.16
N GLN A 481 15.81 18.57 -8.88
CA GLN A 481 16.75 18.56 -7.75
C GLN A 481 17.52 17.24 -7.65
N GLN A 482 16.85 16.10 -7.83
CA GLN A 482 17.48 14.79 -7.88
C GLN A 482 18.40 14.66 -9.09
N ARG A 483 18.01 15.20 -10.23
CA ARG A 483 18.86 15.23 -11.42
C ARG A 483 20.14 16.02 -11.20
N LEU A 484 20.08 17.17 -10.51
CA LEU A 484 21.27 17.91 -10.10
C LEU A 484 22.12 17.10 -9.11
N ALA A 485 21.48 16.39 -8.18
CA ALA A 485 22.17 15.53 -7.22
C ALA A 485 22.87 14.32 -7.90
N MET A 486 22.38 13.84 -9.05
CA MET A 486 23.03 12.77 -9.82
C MET A 486 24.44 13.17 -10.30
N ASP A 487 24.73 14.45 -10.50
CA ASP A 487 26.07 14.92 -10.87
C ASP A 487 27.12 14.69 -9.75
N LEU A 488 26.65 14.50 -8.52
CA LEU A 488 27.48 14.18 -7.35
C LEU A 488 27.64 12.66 -7.15
N VAL A 489 26.90 11.83 -7.89
CA VAL A 489 26.98 10.37 -7.78
C VAL A 489 28.22 9.90 -8.54
N THR A 490 29.17 9.32 -7.82
CA THR A 490 30.37 8.69 -8.37
C THR A 490 30.49 7.25 -7.87
N ARG A 491 31.38 6.45 -8.46
CA ARG A 491 31.68 5.12 -7.93
C ARG A 491 32.18 5.21 -6.47
N GLU A 492 32.96 6.23 -6.16
CA GLU A 492 33.53 6.46 -4.84
C GLU A 492 32.43 6.81 -3.82
N SER A 493 31.48 7.69 -4.17
CA SER A 493 30.35 8.00 -3.28
C SER A 493 29.41 6.79 -3.11
N LEU A 494 29.21 5.98 -4.14
CA LEU A 494 28.45 4.72 -4.05
C LEU A 494 29.12 3.69 -3.14
N LEU A 495 30.46 3.59 -3.18
CA LEU A 495 31.22 2.73 -2.27
C LEU A 495 31.11 3.21 -0.83
N GLU A 496 31.23 4.52 -0.58
CA GLU A 496 31.00 5.11 0.75
C GLU A 496 29.59 4.85 1.25
N TRP A 497 28.59 4.99 0.38
CA TRP A 497 27.19 4.72 0.71
C TRP A 497 26.93 3.23 1.01
N LEU A 498 27.50 2.32 0.21
CA LEU A 498 27.44 0.87 0.42
C LEU A 498 28.09 0.49 1.77
N ARG A 499 29.17 1.16 2.17
CA ARG A 499 29.85 0.91 3.45
C ARG A 499 29.00 1.20 4.68
N LEU A 500 27.94 2.02 4.56
CA LEU A 500 26.94 2.16 5.62
C LEU A 500 26.20 0.85 5.91
N MET A 501 26.22 -0.12 4.97
CA MET A 501 25.61 -1.44 5.12
C MET A 501 26.61 -2.56 5.44
N THR A 502 27.92 -2.35 5.21
CA THR A 502 28.96 -3.36 5.42
C THR A 502 29.82 -3.15 6.67
N THR A 503 29.83 -1.95 7.24
CA THR A 503 30.62 -1.61 8.45
C THR A 503 29.93 -2.02 9.75
N ASP A 504 30.70 -2.10 10.85
CA ASP A 504 30.18 -2.43 12.19
C ASP A 504 29.29 -1.34 12.78
N LYS A 505 29.25 -0.13 12.18
CA LYS A 505 28.37 0.99 12.58
C LYS A 505 27.03 0.98 11.85
N ARG A 506 26.75 -0.04 11.03
CA ARG A 506 25.48 -0.18 10.33
C ARG A 506 24.33 -0.32 11.33
N ARG A 507 23.13 0.09 10.90
CA ARG A 507 21.89 -0.09 11.67
C ARG A 507 21.05 -1.14 10.96
N LYS A 508 21.31 -2.41 11.25
CA LYS A 508 20.76 -3.54 10.52
C LYS A 508 19.69 -4.26 11.34
N LEU A 509 18.53 -4.48 10.72
CA LEU A 509 17.49 -5.37 11.20
C LEU A 509 17.34 -6.55 10.23
N THR A 510 17.62 -7.76 10.69
CA THR A 510 17.34 -9.02 9.98
C THR A 510 16.03 -9.61 10.49
N LEU A 511 15.08 -9.86 9.59
CA LEU A 511 13.82 -10.53 9.89
C LEU A 511 13.81 -11.89 9.19
N MET A 512 13.61 -12.95 9.96
CA MET A 512 13.65 -14.33 9.47
C MET A 512 12.31 -15.00 9.76
N VAL A 513 11.48 -15.15 8.73
CA VAL A 513 10.19 -15.85 8.80
C VAL A 513 10.39 -17.30 8.37
N GLU A 514 10.18 -18.22 9.30
CA GLU A 514 10.35 -19.65 9.09
C GLU A 514 9.23 -20.20 8.17
N GLY A 515 9.61 -20.95 7.15
CA GLY A 515 8.69 -21.80 6.39
C GLY A 515 8.51 -23.17 7.06
N CYS A 516 7.36 -23.80 6.87
CA CYS A 516 7.06 -25.06 7.51
C CYS A 516 7.81 -26.24 6.85
N THR A 517 8.55 -27.02 7.65
CA THR A 517 9.17 -28.28 7.22
C THR A 517 8.36 -29.49 7.68
N ARG A 518 8.35 -30.59 6.90
CA ARG A 518 7.60 -31.82 7.23
C ARG A 518 7.90 -32.41 8.62
N ASN A 519 9.04 -32.07 9.23
CA ASN A 519 9.43 -32.54 10.57
C ASN A 519 8.91 -31.65 11.72
N ASN A 520 8.72 -30.34 11.50
CA ASN A 520 8.23 -29.40 12.52
C ASN A 520 6.70 -29.20 12.52
N CYS A 521 5.99 -29.65 11.47
CA CYS A 521 4.57 -29.30 11.25
C CYS A 521 3.60 -30.47 11.51
N LYS A 522 3.89 -31.33 12.51
CA LYS A 522 2.93 -32.33 13.02
C LYS A 522 2.04 -31.71 14.09
N THR A 523 0.88 -31.17 13.72
CA THR A 523 -0.19 -30.84 14.69
C THR A 523 -1.50 -31.50 14.29
N THR A 524 -2.20 -32.05 15.29
CA THR A 524 -3.46 -32.82 15.21
C THR A 524 -4.73 -31.95 15.21
N ALA A 525 -4.60 -30.62 15.10
CA ALA A 525 -5.73 -29.68 15.19
C ALA A 525 -6.41 -29.46 13.82
N PRO A 526 -7.73 -29.20 13.77
CA PRO A 526 -8.46 -28.95 12.52
C PRO A 526 -7.92 -27.71 11.78
N PRO A 527 -7.85 -27.73 10.44
CA PRO A 527 -7.14 -26.73 9.62
C PRO A 527 -7.67 -25.29 9.73
N THR A 528 -8.93 -25.08 10.12
CA THR A 528 -9.56 -23.75 10.14
C THR A 528 -9.17 -22.86 11.34
N ALA A 529 -8.70 -23.44 12.45
CA ALA A 529 -8.28 -22.66 13.62
C ALA A 529 -6.77 -22.35 13.63
N GLN A 530 -5.98 -22.99 12.76
CA GLN A 530 -4.52 -22.95 12.85
C GLN A 530 -3.92 -21.56 12.55
N PRO A 531 -4.30 -20.83 11.49
CA PRO A 531 -3.70 -19.52 11.18
C PRO A 531 -3.91 -18.49 12.28
N LEU A 532 -5.16 -18.36 12.75
CA LEU A 532 -5.55 -17.43 13.81
C LEU A 532 -4.79 -17.72 15.11
N GLU A 533 -4.74 -18.98 15.55
CA GLU A 533 -4.00 -19.38 16.74
C GLU A 533 -2.49 -19.17 16.59
N ASN A 534 -1.93 -19.40 15.40
CA ASN A 534 -0.52 -19.15 15.13
C ASN A 534 -0.19 -17.65 15.19
N ILE A 535 -1.02 -16.77 14.62
CA ILE A 535 -0.84 -15.31 14.72
C ILE A 535 -0.98 -14.85 16.18
N LYS A 536 -2.00 -15.32 16.91
CA LYS A 536 -2.15 -15.01 18.35
C LYS A 536 -0.94 -15.49 19.18
N SER A 537 -0.45 -16.69 18.90
CA SER A 537 0.77 -17.23 19.51
C SER A 537 2.01 -16.39 19.16
N LEU A 538 2.15 -15.99 17.90
CA LEU A 538 3.22 -15.12 17.43
C LEU A 538 3.23 -13.79 18.20
N MET A 539 2.08 -13.12 18.25
CA MET A 539 1.95 -11.84 18.94
C MET A 539 2.21 -11.98 20.45
N LYS A 540 1.75 -13.06 21.08
CA LYS A 540 2.06 -13.37 22.48
C LYS A 540 3.57 -13.58 22.72
N ASN A 541 4.25 -14.25 21.80
CA ASN A 541 5.67 -14.56 21.92
C ASN A 541 6.55 -13.35 21.62
N LEU A 542 6.28 -12.66 20.51
CA LEU A 542 7.00 -11.46 20.09
C LEU A 542 6.63 -10.23 20.91
N ARG A 543 5.51 -10.22 21.64
CA ARG A 543 4.97 -9.08 22.39
C ARG A 543 5.02 -7.79 21.56
N THR A 544 3.98 -7.56 20.77
CA THR A 544 3.70 -6.33 20.02
C THR A 544 3.38 -5.17 20.97
N CYS A 545 3.76 -3.94 20.61
CA CYS A 545 3.69 -2.76 21.49
C CYS A 545 2.24 -2.41 21.89
N PRO A 546 1.78 -2.60 23.14
CA PRO A 546 0.38 -2.36 23.49
C PRO A 546 0.04 -0.87 23.68
N VAL A 547 -1.27 -0.62 23.66
CA VAL A 547 -2.11 0.61 23.72
C VAL A 547 -1.65 1.77 24.64
N ASN A 548 -0.75 1.57 25.61
CA ASN A 548 -0.62 2.49 26.76
C ASN A 548 0.47 3.59 26.66
N ASN A 549 1.21 3.72 25.56
CA ASN A 549 2.31 4.70 25.45
C ASN A 549 1.97 5.94 24.59
N TRP A 550 0.71 6.12 24.17
CA TRP A 550 0.33 7.27 23.32
C TRP A 550 0.58 8.62 24.00
N GLU A 551 0.37 8.70 25.32
CA GLU A 551 0.41 9.94 26.11
C GLU A 551 1.79 10.27 26.71
N THR A 552 2.71 9.31 26.84
CA THR A 552 3.95 9.48 27.63
C THR A 552 5.18 9.96 26.84
N SER A 553 5.07 10.19 25.53
CA SER A 553 6.23 10.57 24.71
C SER A 553 6.71 12.02 24.88
N GLN A 554 6.01 12.88 25.63
CA GLN A 554 6.41 14.29 25.81
C GLN A 554 7.28 14.57 27.06
N SER A 555 7.51 13.61 27.98
CA SER A 555 8.17 13.92 29.26
C SER A 555 9.44 13.11 29.61
N VAL A 556 9.85 12.11 28.82
CA VAL A 556 10.99 11.24 29.19
C VAL A 556 12.36 11.75 28.67
N ALA A 557 12.50 13.05 28.41
CA ALA A 557 13.78 13.66 28.00
C ALA A 557 14.72 14.01 29.17
N LYS A 558 14.35 13.72 30.43
CA LYS A 558 15.21 14.00 31.59
C LYS A 558 15.20 12.84 32.57
N ASN A 559 16.22 11.99 32.44
CA ASN A 559 16.77 11.03 33.43
C ASN A 559 16.86 9.60 32.89
N SER A 560 17.90 9.31 32.10
CA SER A 560 18.47 7.97 32.05
C SER A 560 19.96 8.06 32.34
N ARG A 561 20.31 7.73 33.59
CA ARG A 561 21.69 7.45 34.00
C ARG A 561 22.13 6.16 33.33
N GLN A 562 23.38 6.14 32.88
CA GLN A 562 24.12 4.99 32.36
C GLN A 562 23.85 3.73 33.18
N ALA A 563 23.25 2.72 32.55
CA ALA A 563 23.33 1.34 33.02
C ALA A 563 24.28 0.59 32.08
N ALA A 564 25.43 0.20 32.63
CA ALA A 564 26.46 -0.55 31.95
C ALA A 564 25.94 -1.95 31.59
N VAL A 565 26.03 -2.31 30.31
CA VAL A 565 25.81 -3.67 29.82
C VAL A 565 27.12 -4.44 30.05
N HIS A 566 27.09 -5.45 30.91
CA HIS A 566 28.15 -6.46 30.98
C HIS A 566 27.85 -7.57 29.96
N HIS A 567 28.72 -7.73 28.97
CA HIS A 567 28.76 -8.93 28.12
C HIS A 567 30.20 -9.43 27.94
N GLN A 568 30.39 -10.72 28.25
CA GLN A 568 31.62 -11.47 28.05
C GLN A 568 31.69 -12.02 26.61
N SER A 569 32.84 -11.75 25.99
CA SER A 569 33.58 -12.34 24.86
C SER A 569 32.87 -13.00 23.65
N GLN A 570 33.02 -12.29 22.52
CA GLN A 570 33.56 -12.75 21.22
C GLN A 570 32.84 -13.87 20.45
N ASP A 571 31.67 -13.52 19.93
CA ASP A 571 31.33 -13.70 18.51
C ASP A 571 30.79 -12.35 18.04
N HIS A 572 30.76 -11.98 16.76
CA HIS A 572 30.38 -10.61 16.33
C HIS A 572 28.90 -10.25 16.63
N GLY A 573 28.56 -9.99 17.89
CA GLY A 573 27.59 -9.02 18.40
C GLY A 573 26.13 -9.05 17.93
N GLN A 574 25.60 -10.17 17.42
CA GLN A 574 24.20 -10.21 16.97
C GLN A 574 23.23 -10.24 18.17
N ILE A 575 22.32 -9.26 18.24
CA ILE A 575 21.32 -9.17 19.31
C ILE A 575 19.99 -9.74 18.80
N LEU A 576 19.54 -10.83 19.43
CA LEU A 576 18.24 -11.43 19.15
C LEU A 576 17.12 -10.64 19.84
N ILE A 577 16.20 -10.09 19.05
CA ILE A 577 14.97 -9.46 19.51
C ILE A 577 13.93 -10.57 19.75
N THR A 578 13.58 -10.78 21.01
CA THR A 578 12.51 -11.71 21.42
C THR A 578 11.25 -10.99 21.90
N ASN A 579 11.31 -9.67 22.07
CA ASN A 579 10.21 -8.83 22.54
C ASN A 579 10.25 -7.47 21.82
N LEU A 580 9.30 -7.25 20.90
CA LEU A 580 9.22 -6.04 20.07
C LEU A 580 8.91 -4.82 20.93
N CYS A 581 8.01 -4.93 21.93
CA CYS A 581 7.72 -3.84 22.88
C CYS A 581 8.97 -3.34 23.57
N ASP A 582 9.68 -4.27 24.21
CA ASP A 582 10.80 -3.95 25.08
C ASP A 582 11.92 -3.34 24.25
N PHE A 583 12.18 -3.89 23.07
CA PHE A 583 13.14 -3.33 22.13
C PHE A 583 12.72 -1.93 21.67
N LYS A 584 11.51 -1.75 21.14
CA LYS A 584 11.00 -0.46 20.65
C LYS A 584 10.99 0.61 21.74
N SER A 585 10.64 0.26 22.98
CA SER A 585 10.58 1.20 24.11
C SER A 585 11.93 1.82 24.48
N LYS A 586 13.04 1.18 24.06
CA LYS A 586 14.41 1.66 24.28
C LYS A 586 14.93 2.49 23.11
N LEU A 587 14.23 2.50 21.98
CA LEU A 587 14.62 3.26 20.80
C LEU A 587 14.25 4.75 20.96
N LYS A 588 15.02 5.59 20.28
CA LYS A 588 14.73 7.02 20.19
C LYS A 588 13.83 7.27 19.00
N VAL A 589 12.93 8.25 19.09
CA VAL A 589 12.16 8.71 17.94
C VAL A 589 13.05 9.66 17.12
N LEU A 590 13.19 9.40 15.83
CA LEU A 590 13.83 10.34 14.91
C LEU A 590 12.95 11.59 14.77
N PRO A 591 13.54 12.79 14.64
CA PRO A 591 12.79 13.99 14.34
C PRO A 591 11.90 13.77 13.11
N TYR A 592 10.70 14.37 13.12
CA TYR A 592 9.88 14.45 11.91
C TYR A 592 10.72 15.09 10.81
N HIS A 593 10.89 14.36 9.72
CA HIS A 593 11.73 14.75 8.60
C HIS A 593 10.91 14.82 7.34
N VAL A 594 11.25 15.79 6.50
CA VAL A 594 10.70 15.93 5.16
C VAL A 594 11.86 16.24 4.24
N THR A 595 11.99 15.48 3.15
CA THR A 595 13.10 15.66 2.21
C THR A 595 12.93 16.96 1.43
N ARG A 596 13.65 18.01 1.84
CA ARG A 596 13.64 19.35 1.24
C ARG A 596 15.00 19.82 0.72
N GLU A 597 16.10 19.14 1.10
CA GLU A 597 17.49 19.53 0.81
C GLU A 597 18.31 18.36 0.24
#